data_AF-A0A1H4L2S6-F1
#
_entry.id   AF-A0A1H4L2S6-F1
#
_cell.length_a   1.000
_cell.length_b   1.000
_cell.length_c   1.000
_cell.angle_alpha   90.00
_cell.angle_beta   90.00
_cell.angle_gamma   90.00
#
_symmetry.space_group_name_H-M   'P 1'
#
loop_
_entity.id
_entity.type
_entity.pdbx_description
1 polymer ?
#
loop_
_entity_poly.entity_id
_entity_poly.type
_entity_poly.pdbx_seq_one_letter_code
_entity_poly.pdbx_strand_id
1 'polypeptide(L)'
;MESDFDPNGFDGVWRMYLPDSKIKDPITGEWVPEVLKGQLLEIRTDGDVMDYRIRIDITDDLTTYMKYTCRFGDEEWAPYTVYHIDGDPNHEMLKPSDILKGGTRLGEPVAFIKQVYVDPRTQYRITKNPDGSAQYVMLRRLSEDRQRNVGTVLTAEGEAEIAKHFIRDAGPAPIWP
;
A
#
# COMPACT_ATOMS: atom_id res chain seq x y z
N MET A 1 -3.29 32.81 -4.85
CA MET A 1 -2.73 31.68 -4.09
C MET A 1 -2.99 30.46 -4.94
N GLU A 2 -2.04 30.11 -5.80
CA GLU A 2 -2.02 28.76 -6.40
C GLU A 2 -1.89 27.78 -5.23
N SER A 3 -2.72 26.74 -5.23
CA SER A 3 -2.72 25.73 -4.18
C SER A 3 -1.35 25.04 -4.12
N ASP A 4 -0.76 24.94 -2.94
CA ASP A 4 0.45 24.14 -2.63
C ASP A 4 0.25 22.62 -2.84
N PHE A 5 -0.75 22.22 -3.61
CA PHE A 5 -1.10 20.84 -3.90
C PHE A 5 -0.21 20.29 -5.02
N ASP A 6 0.83 19.56 -4.61
CA ASP A 6 1.77 18.84 -5.49
C ASP A 6 1.92 17.38 -5.00
N PRO A 7 1.06 16.44 -5.47
CA PRO A 7 1.15 15.03 -5.10
C PRO A 7 2.19 14.26 -5.91
N ASN A 8 2.70 14.85 -7.01
CA ASN A 8 3.54 14.19 -8.01
C ASN A 8 4.89 13.74 -7.45
N GLY A 9 5.30 14.20 -6.26
CA GLY A 9 6.49 13.69 -5.57
C GLY A 9 6.49 12.16 -5.39
N PHE A 10 5.30 11.57 -5.26
CA PHE A 10 5.12 10.12 -5.12
C PHE A 10 5.08 9.35 -6.43
N ASP A 11 4.98 10.04 -7.57
CA ASP A 11 4.87 9.38 -8.87
C ASP A 11 6.08 8.52 -9.18
N GLY A 12 5.83 7.39 -9.83
CA GLY A 12 6.83 6.45 -10.28
C GLY A 12 6.65 5.06 -9.70
N VAL A 13 7.67 4.24 -9.93
CA VAL A 13 7.71 2.85 -9.51
C VAL A 13 8.58 2.75 -8.27
N TRP A 14 8.13 1.99 -7.28
CA TRP A 14 8.85 1.83 -6.02
C TRP A 14 8.92 0.36 -5.62
N ARG A 15 10.12 -0.08 -5.30
CA ARG A 15 10.41 -1.46 -4.92
C ARG A 15 10.65 -1.55 -3.43
N MET A 16 10.01 -2.51 -2.77
CA MET A 16 10.21 -2.73 -1.34
C MET A 16 11.67 -3.12 -1.07
N TYR A 17 12.26 -2.44 -0.09
CA TYR A 17 13.58 -2.73 0.43
C TYR A 17 13.42 -3.57 1.70
N LEU A 18 13.53 -4.89 1.52
CA LEU A 18 13.37 -5.87 2.57
C LEU A 18 14.24 -5.64 3.81
N PRO A 19 15.55 -5.28 3.69
CA PRO A 19 16.41 -5.16 4.86
C PRO A 19 15.90 -4.16 5.91
N ASP A 20 15.19 -3.12 5.48
CA ASP A 20 14.67 -2.09 6.38
C ASP A 20 13.18 -2.27 6.68
N SER A 21 12.46 -3.10 5.93
CA SER A 21 11.02 -3.30 6.11
C SER A 21 10.75 -4.25 7.27
N LYS A 22 9.82 -3.85 8.15
CA LYS A 22 9.53 -4.53 9.40
C LYS A 22 8.05 -4.55 9.73
N ILE A 23 7.67 -5.56 10.50
CA ILE A 23 6.35 -5.70 11.11
C ILE A 23 6.52 -5.87 12.62
N LYS A 24 5.54 -5.46 13.41
CA LYS A 24 5.52 -5.68 14.85
C LYS A 24 4.97 -7.09 15.11
N ASP A 25 5.70 -7.89 15.86
CA ASP A 25 5.22 -9.19 16.35
C ASP A 25 4.09 -8.94 17.36
N PRO A 26 2.88 -9.49 17.16
CA PRO A 26 1.74 -9.21 18.03
C PRO A 26 1.86 -9.87 19.41
N ILE A 27 2.72 -10.88 19.57
CA ILE A 27 2.94 -11.60 20.83
C ILE A 27 3.98 -10.87 21.67
N THR A 28 5.12 -10.51 21.07
CA THR A 28 6.25 -9.91 21.81
C THR A 28 6.23 -8.38 21.77
N GLY A 29 5.54 -7.79 20.80
CA GLY A 29 5.57 -6.35 20.52
C GLY A 29 6.86 -5.87 19.85
N GLU A 30 7.80 -6.77 19.54
CA GLU A 30 9.09 -6.43 18.94
C GLU A 30 8.97 -6.22 17.42
N TRP A 31 9.84 -5.37 16.87
CA TRP A 31 9.94 -5.21 15.42
C TRP A 31 10.75 -6.35 14.80
N VAL A 32 10.09 -7.19 14.01
CA VAL A 32 10.69 -8.31 13.30
C VAL A 32 10.80 -8.02 11.79
N PRO A 33 11.68 -8.71 11.05
CA PRO A 33 11.79 -8.55 9.61
C PRO A 33 10.47 -8.81 8.88
N GLU A 34 10.32 -8.16 7.73
CA GLU A 34 9.24 -8.41 6.80
C GLU A 34 9.13 -9.90 6.39
N VAL A 35 7.91 -10.42 6.36
CA VAL A 35 7.62 -11.82 6.00
C VAL A 35 7.23 -12.01 4.54
N LEU A 36 6.77 -10.93 3.88
CA LEU A 36 6.53 -10.93 2.43
C LEU A 36 7.85 -11.05 1.66
N LYS A 37 7.81 -11.70 0.49
CA LYS A 37 8.98 -11.84 -0.38
C LYS A 37 9.31 -10.57 -1.16
N GLY A 38 8.32 -9.73 -1.41
CA GLY A 38 8.48 -8.59 -2.29
C GLY A 38 7.23 -7.77 -2.45
N GLN A 39 7.42 -6.49 -2.75
CA GLN A 39 6.36 -5.63 -3.24
C GLN A 39 6.95 -4.67 -4.28
N LEU A 40 6.17 -4.42 -5.32
CA LEU A 40 6.44 -3.40 -6.33
C LEU A 40 5.18 -2.58 -6.48
N LEU A 41 5.28 -1.27 -6.30
CA LEU A 41 4.15 -0.37 -6.45
C LEU A 41 4.40 0.63 -7.57
N GLU A 42 3.33 1.05 -8.22
CA GLU A 42 3.33 2.15 -9.17
C GLU A 42 2.29 3.17 -8.71
N ILE A 43 2.71 4.43 -8.68
CA ILE A 43 1.86 5.59 -8.39
C ILE A 43 1.94 6.51 -9.59
N ARG A 44 0.78 7.00 -10.03
CA ARG A 44 0.66 8.07 -11.01
C ARG A 44 -0.41 9.04 -10.56
N THR A 45 -0.16 10.34 -10.69
CA THR A 45 -1.16 11.37 -10.41
C THR A 45 -1.48 12.21 -11.64
N ASP A 46 -2.76 12.53 -11.79
CA ASP A 46 -3.27 13.49 -12.78
C ASP A 46 -4.16 14.49 -12.04
N GLY A 47 -3.62 15.68 -11.79
CA GLY A 47 -4.25 16.65 -10.89
C GLY A 47 -4.47 16.07 -9.49
N ASP A 48 -5.72 16.05 -9.04
CA ASP A 48 -6.15 15.53 -7.75
C ASP A 48 -6.51 14.04 -7.75
N VAL A 49 -6.27 13.32 -8.85
CA VAL A 49 -6.54 11.88 -8.97
C VAL A 49 -5.23 11.09 -8.88
N MET A 50 -5.24 10.02 -8.08
CA MET A 50 -4.15 9.05 -7.96
C MET A 50 -4.59 7.70 -8.51
N ASP A 51 -3.82 7.17 -9.45
CA ASP A 51 -3.82 5.77 -9.83
C ASP A 51 -2.73 5.02 -9.05
N TYR A 52 -3.14 3.97 -8.37
CA TYR A 52 -2.25 3.11 -7.60
C TYR A 52 -2.33 1.68 -8.09
N ARG A 53 -1.17 1.06 -8.33
CA ARG A 53 -1.04 -0.38 -8.58
C ARG A 53 0.02 -0.95 -7.65
N ILE A 54 -0.17 -2.21 -7.28
CA ILE A 54 0.83 -2.95 -6.53
C ILE A 54 0.82 -4.42 -6.93
N ARG A 55 2.02 -4.99 -6.97
CA ARG A 55 2.31 -6.41 -6.96
C ARG A 55 2.82 -6.76 -5.56
N ILE A 56 2.29 -7.83 -4.99
CA ILE A 56 2.75 -8.38 -3.71
C ILE A 56 3.14 -9.83 -3.91
N ASP A 57 4.42 -10.12 -3.70
CA ASP A 57 4.98 -11.46 -3.71
C ASP A 57 4.82 -12.06 -2.30
N ILE A 58 3.89 -13.01 -2.15
CA ILE A 58 3.53 -13.60 -0.86
C ILE A 58 4.43 -14.81 -0.58
N THR A 59 4.53 -15.72 -1.54
CA THR A 59 5.43 -16.89 -1.55
C THR A 59 6.19 -16.94 -2.87
N ASP A 60 7.03 -17.95 -3.06
CA ASP A 60 7.79 -18.10 -4.31
C ASP A 60 6.88 -18.47 -5.50
N ASP A 61 5.65 -18.91 -5.24
CA ASP A 61 4.65 -19.37 -6.22
C ASP A 61 3.28 -18.64 -6.13
N LEU A 62 3.15 -17.64 -5.25
CA LEU A 62 1.93 -16.86 -5.07
C LEU A 62 2.20 -15.36 -5.09
N THR A 63 1.60 -14.68 -6.07
CA THR A 63 1.66 -13.24 -6.22
C THR A 63 0.26 -12.67 -6.44
N THR A 64 -0.03 -11.54 -5.81
CA THR A 64 -1.31 -10.82 -5.97
C THR A 64 -1.09 -9.45 -6.56
N TYR A 65 -2.04 -9.01 -7.38
CA TYR A 65 -2.01 -7.69 -8.01
C TYR A 65 -3.26 -6.93 -7.65
N MET A 66 -3.06 -5.72 -7.15
CA MET A 66 -4.14 -4.89 -6.65
C MET A 66 -4.03 -3.48 -7.20
N LYS A 67 -5.19 -2.81 -7.31
CA LYS A 67 -5.25 -1.43 -7.79
C LYS A 67 -6.40 -0.67 -7.14
N TYR A 68 -6.26 0.64 -7.14
CA TYR A 68 -7.37 1.57 -6.96
C TYR A 68 -7.07 2.86 -7.73
N THR A 69 -8.14 3.61 -8.00
CA THR A 69 -8.09 5.00 -8.45
C THR A 69 -8.89 5.81 -7.46
N CYS A 70 -8.33 6.89 -6.93
CA CYS A 70 -9.05 7.75 -5.98
C CYS A 70 -8.70 9.21 -6.19
N ARG A 71 -9.61 10.10 -5.81
CA ARG A 71 -9.35 11.53 -5.72
C ARG A 71 -8.93 11.92 -4.29
N PHE A 72 -7.94 12.80 -4.16
CA PHE A 72 -7.51 13.31 -2.86
C PHE A 72 -8.63 14.11 -2.22
N GLY A 73 -8.95 13.81 -0.95
CA GLY A 73 -9.98 14.52 -0.20
C GLY A 73 -11.43 14.21 -0.60
N ASP A 74 -11.66 13.20 -1.44
CA ASP A 74 -13.01 12.82 -1.88
C ASP A 74 -13.89 12.34 -0.70
N GLU A 75 -15.19 12.59 -0.81
CA GLU A 75 -16.20 12.06 0.10
C GLU A 75 -16.44 10.57 -0.14
N GLU A 76 -16.31 10.11 -1.38
CA GLU A 76 -16.47 8.72 -1.76
C GLU A 76 -15.26 7.86 -1.37
N TRP A 77 -15.52 6.59 -1.10
CA TRP A 77 -14.48 5.60 -0.79
C TRP A 77 -14.13 4.81 -2.05
N ALA A 78 -12.85 4.82 -2.44
CA ALA A 78 -12.40 4.08 -3.61
C ALA A 78 -12.17 2.59 -3.29
N PRO A 79 -12.63 1.64 -4.12
CA PRO A 79 -12.39 0.22 -3.90
C PRO A 79 -10.94 -0.14 -4.24
N TYR A 80 -10.25 -0.78 -3.30
CA TYR A 80 -8.93 -1.36 -3.50
C TYR A 80 -9.06 -2.85 -3.80
N THR A 81 -8.91 -3.19 -5.08
CA THR A 81 -9.39 -4.45 -5.64
C THR A 81 -8.24 -5.32 -6.09
N VAL A 82 -8.34 -6.62 -5.81
CA VAL A 82 -7.45 -7.64 -6.36
C VAL A 82 -7.94 -7.97 -7.77
N TYR A 83 -7.14 -7.64 -8.78
CA TYR A 83 -7.56 -7.81 -10.17
C TYR A 83 -6.83 -8.95 -10.88
N HIS A 84 -5.74 -9.47 -10.29
CA HIS A 84 -5.02 -10.63 -10.81
C HIS A 84 -4.32 -11.39 -9.69
N ILE A 85 -4.19 -12.71 -9.87
CA ILE A 85 -3.43 -13.61 -9.00
C ILE A 85 -2.58 -14.51 -9.90
N ASP A 86 -1.26 -14.49 -9.70
CA ASP A 86 -0.37 -15.52 -10.25
C ASP A 86 -0.18 -16.59 -9.17
N GLY A 87 -0.60 -17.82 -9.46
CA GLY A 87 -0.59 -18.95 -8.51
C GLY A 87 -1.97 -19.55 -8.28
N ASP A 88 -2.14 -20.29 -7.18
CA ASP A 88 -3.44 -20.86 -6.79
C ASP A 88 -4.34 -19.77 -6.15
N PRO A 89 -5.49 -19.41 -6.75
CA PRO A 89 -6.42 -18.43 -6.18
C PRO A 89 -7.10 -18.91 -4.88
N ASN A 90 -6.96 -20.18 -4.51
CA ASN A 90 -7.46 -20.74 -3.24
C ASN A 90 -6.35 -21.02 -2.23
N HIS A 91 -5.13 -20.55 -2.48
CA HIS A 91 -3.99 -20.80 -1.61
C HIS A 91 -4.27 -20.36 -0.16
N GLU A 92 -3.87 -21.16 0.82
CA GLU A 92 -4.15 -20.93 2.25
C GLU A 92 -3.68 -19.55 2.74
N MET A 93 -2.57 -19.06 2.19
CA MET A 93 -2.02 -17.73 2.51
C MET A 93 -2.87 -16.55 2.00
N LEU A 94 -3.91 -16.79 1.20
CA LEU A 94 -4.87 -15.75 0.79
C LEU A 94 -6.01 -15.59 1.79
N LYS A 95 -6.15 -16.49 2.77
CA LYS A 95 -7.15 -16.38 3.83
C LYS A 95 -6.82 -15.21 4.78
N PRO A 96 -7.82 -14.74 5.57
CA PRO A 96 -7.58 -13.70 6.56
C PRO A 96 -6.41 -14.04 7.51
N SER A 97 -5.49 -13.10 7.67
CA SER A 97 -4.30 -13.20 8.51
C SER A 97 -3.86 -11.82 9.01
N ASP A 98 -2.83 -11.75 9.84
CA ASP A 98 -2.30 -10.45 10.31
C ASP A 98 -1.78 -9.56 9.17
N ILE A 99 -1.36 -10.16 8.06
CA ILE A 99 -0.85 -9.45 6.89
C ILE A 99 -2.00 -9.11 5.94
N LEU A 100 -2.93 -10.04 5.77
CA LEU A 100 -4.12 -9.89 4.93
C LEU A 100 -5.35 -9.86 5.82
N LYS A 101 -5.59 -8.75 6.52
CA LYS A 101 -6.62 -8.64 7.58
C LYS A 101 -8.01 -9.14 7.15
N GLY A 102 -8.43 -8.88 5.91
CA GLY A 102 -9.70 -9.35 5.34
C GLY A 102 -9.60 -10.59 4.43
N GLY A 103 -8.39 -11.12 4.24
CA GLY A 103 -8.08 -12.06 3.15
C GLY A 103 -8.05 -11.37 1.78
N THR A 104 -7.79 -12.17 0.75
CA THR A 104 -7.66 -11.74 -0.64
C THR A 104 -8.48 -12.65 -1.54
N ARG A 105 -9.36 -12.08 -2.37
CA ARG A 105 -10.14 -12.80 -3.37
C ARG A 105 -10.12 -12.07 -4.70
N LEU A 106 -9.97 -12.82 -5.78
CA LEU A 106 -9.91 -12.26 -7.13
C LEU A 106 -11.23 -11.55 -7.48
N GLY A 107 -11.13 -10.31 -7.96
CA GLY A 107 -12.26 -9.47 -8.36
C GLY A 107 -12.94 -8.73 -7.21
N GLU A 108 -12.58 -9.00 -5.96
CA GLU A 108 -13.19 -8.38 -4.78
C GLU A 108 -12.31 -7.26 -4.18
N PRO A 109 -12.93 -6.22 -3.59
CA PRO A 109 -12.21 -5.26 -2.76
C PRO A 109 -11.63 -5.91 -1.51
N VAL A 110 -10.33 -5.72 -1.26
CA VAL A 110 -9.70 -6.07 0.03
C VAL A 110 -9.86 -4.97 1.07
N ALA A 111 -10.10 -3.74 0.60
CA ALA A 111 -10.38 -2.58 1.43
C ALA A 111 -11.06 -1.49 0.58
N PHE A 112 -11.56 -0.49 1.29
CA PHE A 112 -11.99 0.79 0.73
C PHE A 112 -11.06 1.88 1.22
N ILE A 113 -10.68 2.80 0.33
CA ILE A 113 -9.58 3.74 0.54
C ILE A 113 -10.06 5.19 0.46
N LYS A 114 -9.53 6.03 1.34
CA LYS A 114 -9.42 7.47 1.16
C LYS A 114 -7.97 7.91 1.15
N GLN A 115 -7.65 8.87 0.29
CA GLN A 115 -6.32 9.46 0.21
C GLN A 115 -6.37 10.92 0.64
N VAL A 116 -5.49 11.29 1.58
CA VAL A 116 -5.39 12.64 2.13
C VAL A 116 -4.01 13.18 1.81
N TYR A 117 -3.98 14.34 1.16
CA TYR A 117 -2.77 15.09 0.91
C TYR A 117 -2.45 15.97 2.12
N VAL A 118 -1.17 16.05 2.49
CA VAL A 118 -0.71 16.91 3.58
C VAL A 118 0.33 17.90 3.08
N ASP A 119 1.39 17.39 2.46
CA ASP A 119 2.47 18.19 1.87
C ASP A 119 3.13 17.41 0.71
N PRO A 120 4.05 18.00 -0.08
CA PRO A 120 4.66 17.33 -1.23
C PRO A 120 5.45 16.04 -0.92
N ARG A 121 5.65 15.74 0.37
CA ARG A 121 6.35 14.54 0.84
C ARG A 121 5.45 13.65 1.69
N THR A 122 4.20 14.01 1.94
CA THR A 122 3.36 13.37 2.95
C THR A 122 1.94 13.20 2.48
N GLN A 123 1.46 11.98 2.65
CA GLN A 123 0.07 11.65 2.44
C GLN A 123 -0.36 10.59 3.44
N TYR A 124 -1.65 10.59 3.77
CA TYR A 124 -2.29 9.51 4.50
C TYR A 124 -3.19 8.72 3.58
N ARG A 125 -3.16 7.40 3.75
CA ARG A 125 -4.15 6.48 3.22
C ARG A 125 -4.98 5.96 4.38
N ILE A 126 -6.28 6.21 4.38
CA ILE A 126 -7.21 5.72 5.39
C ILE A 126 -7.95 4.54 4.78
N THR A 127 -8.05 3.44 5.51
CA THR A 127 -8.67 2.21 5.00
C THR A 127 -9.78 1.71 5.92
N LYS A 128 -10.80 1.12 5.29
CA LYS A 128 -11.84 0.35 5.98
C LYS A 128 -12.06 -0.99 5.27
N ASN A 129 -12.51 -1.98 6.03
CA ASN A 129 -12.83 -3.29 5.51
C ASN A 129 -14.10 -3.24 4.62
N PRO A 130 -14.37 -4.28 3.81
CA PRO A 130 -15.58 -4.34 3.00
C PRO A 130 -16.89 -4.28 3.77
N ASP A 131 -16.89 -4.71 5.04
CA ASP A 131 -18.04 -4.61 5.95
C ASP A 131 -18.23 -3.19 6.56
N GLY A 132 -17.34 -2.26 6.24
CA GLY A 132 -17.36 -0.88 6.71
C GLY A 132 -16.61 -0.62 8.02
N SER A 133 -16.11 -1.66 8.70
CA SER A 133 -15.30 -1.50 9.91
C SER A 133 -13.94 -0.85 9.61
N ALA A 134 -13.41 -0.09 10.56
CA ALA A 134 -12.09 0.51 10.42
C ALA A 134 -11.02 -0.57 10.25
N GLN A 135 -10.07 -0.35 9.34
CA GLN A 135 -8.98 -1.31 9.07
C GLN A 135 -7.64 -0.75 9.56
N TYR A 136 -7.12 0.32 8.96
CA TYR A 136 -5.94 1.03 9.45
C TYR A 136 -5.80 2.42 8.81
N VAL A 137 -4.83 3.20 9.32
CA VAL A 137 -4.32 4.40 8.65
C VAL A 137 -2.87 4.17 8.26
N MET A 138 -2.48 4.50 7.04
CA MET A 138 -1.10 4.44 6.58
C MET A 138 -0.56 5.85 6.32
N LEU A 139 0.46 6.26 7.06
CA LEU A 139 1.30 7.39 6.72
C LEU A 139 2.27 7.00 5.60
N ARG A 140 2.35 7.78 4.53
CA ARG A 140 3.45 7.69 3.56
C ARG A 140 4.27 8.96 3.61
N ARG A 141 5.57 8.81 3.81
CA ARG A 141 6.53 9.93 3.84
C ARG A 141 7.70 9.67 2.89
N LEU A 142 7.99 10.64 2.04
CA LEU A 142 9.19 10.65 1.20
C LEU A 142 10.40 11.16 1.99
N SER A 143 11.57 10.60 1.71
CA SER A 143 12.86 11.21 2.06
C SER A 143 13.05 12.58 1.41
N GLU A 144 14.02 13.36 1.88
CA GLU A 144 14.31 14.70 1.35
C GLU A 144 14.66 14.68 -0.14
N ASP A 145 15.46 13.71 -0.53
CA ASP A 145 15.88 13.46 -1.91
C ASP A 145 14.82 12.77 -2.78
N ARG A 146 13.64 12.44 -2.19
CA ARG A 146 12.52 11.73 -2.83
C ARG A 146 12.91 10.38 -3.45
N GLN A 147 13.99 9.75 -2.96
CA GLN A 147 14.44 8.42 -3.41
C GLN A 147 13.90 7.28 -2.55
N ARG A 148 13.40 7.58 -1.36
CA ARG A 148 12.79 6.61 -0.44
C ARG A 148 11.38 7.03 -0.07
N ASN A 149 10.46 6.08 -0.14
CA ASN A 149 9.08 6.21 0.32
C ASN A 149 8.88 5.25 1.49
N VAL A 150 8.45 5.77 2.64
CA VAL A 150 8.21 4.98 3.84
C VAL A 150 6.71 4.95 4.14
N GLY A 151 6.12 3.76 4.08
CA GLY A 151 4.75 3.50 4.50
C GLY A 151 4.73 2.99 5.94
N THR A 152 4.10 3.73 6.85
CA THR A 152 3.90 3.31 8.25
C THR A 152 2.42 3.03 8.47
N VAL A 153 2.06 1.80 8.81
CA VAL A 153 0.67 1.43 9.16
C VAL A 153 0.47 1.65 10.65
N LEU A 154 -0.62 2.35 10.96
CA LEU A 154 -1.04 2.76 12.29
C LEU A 154 -2.37 2.08 12.63
N THR A 155 -2.49 1.62 13.88
CA THR A 155 -3.76 1.18 14.47
C THR A 155 -4.74 2.35 14.64
N ALA A 156 -5.97 2.04 15.06
CA ALA A 156 -6.96 3.06 15.42
C ALA A 156 -6.49 3.97 16.57
N GLU A 157 -5.65 3.45 17.45
CA GLU A 157 -5.04 4.15 18.58
C GLU A 157 -3.77 4.94 18.18
N GLY A 158 -3.35 4.84 16.92
CA GLY A 158 -2.17 5.54 16.38
C GLY A 158 -0.85 4.82 16.64
N GLU A 159 -0.87 3.55 17.06
CA GLU A 159 0.35 2.77 17.24
C GLU A 159 0.87 2.25 15.90
N ALA A 160 2.18 2.38 15.67
CA ALA A 160 2.81 1.82 14.48
C ALA A 160 2.98 0.30 14.59
N GLU A 161 2.48 -0.44 13.60
CA GLU A 161 2.58 -1.90 13.52
C GLU A 161 3.38 -2.39 12.32
N ILE A 162 3.49 -1.58 11.27
CA ILE A 162 4.20 -1.95 10.05
C ILE A 162 5.00 -0.75 9.56
N ALA A 163 6.25 -0.97 9.17
CA ALA A 163 7.08 -0.01 8.48
C ALA A 163 7.60 -0.64 7.18
N LYS A 164 7.03 -0.24 6.05
CA LYS A 164 7.48 -0.67 4.72
C LYS A 164 8.36 0.43 4.13
N HIS A 165 9.57 0.07 3.72
CA HIS A 165 10.46 0.98 3.03
C HIS A 165 10.52 0.61 1.56
N PHE A 166 10.33 1.61 0.70
CA PHE A 166 10.43 1.44 -0.74
C PHE A 166 11.49 2.39 -1.29
N ILE A 167 12.27 1.90 -2.24
CA ILE A 167 13.25 2.67 -2.98
C ILE A 167 12.71 2.89 -4.39
N ARG A 168 12.93 4.10 -4.91
CA ARG A 168 12.55 4.45 -6.27
C ARG A 168 13.24 3.49 -7.25
N ASP A 169 12.43 2.84 -8.07
CA ASP A 169 12.93 1.92 -9.08
C ASP A 169 13.22 2.72 -10.37
N ALA A 170 14.49 2.74 -10.77
CA ALA A 170 14.94 3.36 -12.02
C ALA A 170 14.92 2.38 -13.21
N GLY A 171 14.46 1.15 -12.99
CA GLY A 171 14.30 0.14 -14.02
C GLY A 171 13.19 0.45 -15.04
N PRO A 172 13.01 -0.41 -16.04
CA PRO A 172 11.91 -0.27 -16.99
C PRO A 172 10.56 -0.33 -16.26
N ALA A 173 9.55 0.33 -16.85
CA ALA A 173 8.20 0.25 -16.33
C ALA A 173 7.76 -1.23 -16.23
N PRO A 174 7.18 -1.65 -15.09
CA PRO A 174 6.71 -3.01 -14.94
C PRO A 174 5.61 -3.31 -15.95
N ILE A 175 5.63 -4.52 -16.49
CA ILE A 175 4.50 -5.07 -17.24
C ILE A 175 3.53 -5.60 -16.19
N TRP A 176 2.37 -4.96 -16.12
CA TRP A 176 1.26 -5.43 -15.31
C TRP A 176 0.41 -6.41 -16.13
N PRO A 177 -0.11 -7.48 -15.52
CA PRO A 177 -1.08 -8.37 -16.16
C PRO A 177 -2.40 -7.66 -16.48
#